data_AF-A0A0F9L873-F1
#
_entry.id   AF-A0A0F9L873-F1
#
_cell.length_a   1.000
_cell.length_b   1.000
_cell.length_c   1.000
_cell.angle_alpha   90.00
_cell.angle_beta   90.00
_cell.angle_gamma   90.00
#
_symmetry.space_group_name_H-M   'P 1'
#
loop_
_entity.id
_entity.type
_entity.pdbx_description
1 polymer ?
#
loop_
_entity_poly.entity_id
_entity_poly.type
_entity_poly.pdbx_seq_one_letter_code
_entity_poly.pdbx_strand_id
1 'polypeptide(L)'
;MTDRRAHNSTFAARTKPFRRKTRLRNRGGTMFKLSADDKALWKWMGLLTRSERLPCDGCGRTLRLVRCHLLAKSKGGRVVNNIALLCQHTPTHPGCHSRQEKNTDRYIEETGVDLYAKARGHTAQWRKETGRAA
;
A
#
# COMPACT_ATOMS: atom_id res chain seq x y z
N MET A 1 25.57 -49.61 -42.99
CA MET A 1 25.10 -48.90 -44.20
C MET A 1 23.67 -48.48 -43.91
N THR A 2 23.17 -47.26 -44.02
CA THR A 2 23.64 -45.90 -44.39
C THR A 2 22.40 -45.04 -44.06
N ASP A 3 22.46 -44.08 -43.14
CA ASP A 3 22.91 -42.70 -43.34
C ASP A 3 21.81 -41.79 -43.97
N ARG A 4 21.66 -40.59 -43.38
CA ARG A 4 21.01 -39.35 -43.89
C ARG A 4 19.47 -39.26 -43.89
N ARG A 5 18.84 -38.13 -43.57
CA ARG A 5 19.34 -36.74 -43.42
C ARG A 5 18.35 -35.89 -42.62
N ALA A 6 18.94 -35.02 -41.80
CA ALA A 6 18.32 -33.85 -41.22
C ALA A 6 17.70 -32.93 -42.29
N HIS A 7 16.61 -32.24 -41.92
CA HIS A 7 16.42 -30.87 -42.37
C HIS A 7 16.44 -29.94 -41.17
N ASN A 8 17.61 -29.33 -41.00
CA ASN A 8 17.83 -28.10 -40.27
C ASN A 8 16.95 -26.97 -40.84
N SER A 9 16.37 -26.19 -39.96
CA SER A 9 16.40 -24.73 -40.08
C SER A 9 16.59 -24.16 -38.67
N THR A 10 17.83 -24.16 -38.17
CA THR A 10 18.66 -22.95 -38.07
C THR A 10 17.86 -21.65 -37.96
N PHE A 11 17.52 -21.26 -36.72
CA PHE A 11 17.92 -19.97 -36.17
C PHE A 11 18.11 -20.11 -34.65
N ALA A 12 19.32 -20.47 -34.27
CA ALA A 12 19.76 -20.35 -32.89
C ALA A 12 19.89 -18.86 -32.54
N ALA A 13 18.92 -18.32 -31.81
CA ALA A 13 19.25 -17.27 -30.85
C ALA A 13 19.67 -17.98 -29.57
N ARG A 14 20.97 -17.98 -29.29
CA ARG A 14 21.55 -18.41 -28.01
C ARG A 14 21.11 -17.39 -26.95
N THR A 15 19.88 -17.49 -26.48
CA THR A 15 19.46 -16.72 -25.31
C THR A 15 20.27 -17.24 -24.14
N LYS A 16 21.29 -16.48 -23.73
CA LYS A 16 21.91 -16.61 -22.41
C LYS A 16 20.78 -16.95 -21.43
N PRO A 17 20.90 -17.98 -20.57
CA PRO A 17 19.87 -18.21 -19.57
C PRO A 17 19.69 -16.87 -18.89
N PHE A 18 18.50 -16.27 -19.05
CA PHE A 18 18.20 -15.00 -18.43
C PHE A 18 18.51 -15.30 -16.97
N ARG A 19 19.59 -14.72 -16.43
CA ARG A 19 19.79 -14.67 -14.99
C ARG A 19 18.66 -13.77 -14.55
N ARG A 20 17.47 -14.36 -14.43
CA ARG A 20 16.39 -13.82 -13.64
C ARG A 20 17.02 -13.79 -12.26
N LYS A 21 17.61 -12.66 -11.92
CA LYS A 21 17.73 -12.24 -10.53
C LYS A 21 16.29 -12.07 -10.07
N THR A 22 15.58 -13.18 -9.92
CA THR A 22 14.26 -13.23 -9.31
C THR A 22 14.54 -12.79 -7.88
N ARG A 23 14.26 -11.52 -7.60
CA ARG A 23 14.21 -10.91 -6.26
C ARG A 23 13.33 -11.67 -5.26
N LEU A 24 12.74 -12.79 -5.66
CA LEU A 24 11.91 -13.71 -4.89
C LEU A 24 12.68 -14.72 -4.04
N ARG A 25 14.01 -14.79 -4.10
CA ARG A 25 14.81 -15.58 -3.14
C ARG A 25 15.02 -14.91 -1.77
N ASN A 26 14.62 -13.65 -1.60
CA ASN A 26 14.58 -12.99 -0.29
C ASN A 26 13.16 -13.04 0.29
N ARG A 27 12.61 -14.24 0.44
CA ARG A 27 11.36 -14.46 1.18
C ARG A 27 11.68 -14.47 2.67
N GLY A 28 11.19 -13.46 3.38
CA GLY A 28 11.31 -13.31 4.83
C GLY A 28 11.26 -11.87 5.33
N GLY A 29 11.30 -10.87 4.45
CA GLY A 29 11.15 -9.46 4.83
C GLY A 29 9.69 -9.01 4.73
N THR A 30 9.16 -8.42 5.80
CA THR A 30 7.87 -7.69 5.82
C THR A 30 7.70 -6.90 4.52
N MET A 31 6.49 -6.91 3.92
CA MET A 31 6.19 -6.34 2.58
C MET A 31 6.56 -4.85 2.39
N PHE A 32 7.12 -4.21 3.42
CA PHE A 32 7.67 -2.87 3.42
C PHE A 32 8.96 -2.86 4.23
N LYS A 33 10.09 -2.42 3.65
CA LYS A 33 11.26 -2.01 4.45
C LYS A 33 10.94 -0.65 5.04
N LEU A 34 10.23 -0.65 6.17
CA LEU A 34 9.91 0.57 6.91
C LEU A 34 11.19 1.14 7.51
N SER A 35 11.46 2.42 7.26
CA SER A 35 12.45 3.17 8.03
C SER A 35 12.05 3.22 9.51
N ALA A 36 12.97 3.58 10.41
CA ALA A 36 12.64 3.78 11.82
C ALA A 36 11.49 4.80 12.00
N ASP A 37 11.49 5.83 11.16
CA ASP A 37 10.47 6.88 11.07
C ASP A 37 9.12 6.32 10.64
N ASP A 38 9.09 5.50 9.59
CA ASP A 38 7.84 4.90 9.13
C ASP A 38 7.23 3.97 10.20
N LYS A 39 8.07 3.26 10.97
CA LYS A 39 7.63 2.44 12.11
C LYS A 39 7.07 3.31 13.24
N ALA A 40 7.70 4.45 13.51
CA ALA A 40 7.26 5.39 14.53
C ALA A 40 5.90 6.03 14.16
N LEU A 41 5.72 6.46 12.91
CA LEU A 41 4.41 6.94 12.44
C LEU A 41 3.36 5.82 12.51
N TRP A 42 3.71 4.61 12.06
CA TRP A 42 2.79 3.47 12.11
C TRP A 42 2.29 3.20 13.53
N LYS A 43 3.18 3.30 14.53
CA LYS A 43 2.84 3.18 15.95
C LYS A 43 1.96 4.35 16.40
N TRP A 44 2.31 5.59 16.03
CA TRP A 44 1.53 6.80 16.37
C TRP A 44 0.10 6.72 15.81
N MET A 45 -0.08 6.39 14.52
CA MET A 45 -1.43 6.18 13.95
C MET A 45 -2.17 5.03 14.62
N GLY A 46 -1.46 3.98 15.04
CA GLY A 46 -2.05 2.87 15.79
C GLY A 46 -2.53 3.25 17.19
N LEU A 47 -1.98 4.32 17.79
CA LEU A 47 -2.49 4.91 19.04
C LEU A 47 -3.72 5.75 18.75
N LEU A 48 -3.70 6.58 17.69
CA LEU A 48 -4.87 7.38 17.29
C LEU A 48 -6.12 6.54 17.02
N THR A 49 -5.97 5.38 16.38
CA THR A 49 -7.10 4.47 16.15
C THR A 49 -7.66 3.84 17.44
N ARG A 50 -6.88 3.85 18.53
CA ARG A 50 -7.25 3.24 19.83
C ARG A 50 -7.71 4.26 20.88
N SER A 51 -7.26 5.50 20.80
CA SER A 51 -7.58 6.55 21.78
C SER A 51 -8.95 7.23 21.55
N GLU A 52 -9.62 6.92 20.45
CA GLU A 52 -10.93 7.46 20.00
C GLU A 52 -11.00 8.97 19.69
N ARG A 53 -12.00 9.32 18.85
CA ARG A 53 -12.42 10.64 18.32
C ARG A 53 -11.77 11.22 17.07
N LEU A 54 -11.03 10.45 16.28
CA LEU A 54 -10.84 10.88 14.89
C LEU A 54 -12.08 10.51 14.05
N PRO A 55 -12.57 11.41 13.20
CA PRO A 55 -13.58 11.06 12.22
C PRO A 55 -12.96 10.16 11.15
N CYS A 56 -13.77 9.26 10.57
CA CYS A 56 -13.39 8.53 9.37
C CYS A 56 -13.00 9.52 8.27
N ASP A 57 -11.84 9.31 7.65
CA ASP A 57 -11.35 10.19 6.57
C ASP A 57 -12.29 10.23 5.37
N GLY A 58 -13.07 9.17 5.17
CA GLY A 58 -14.02 9.03 4.08
C GLY A 58 -15.41 9.60 4.36
N CYS A 59 -16.04 9.21 5.47
CA CYS A 59 -17.45 9.57 5.76
C CYS A 59 -17.65 10.48 6.97
N GLY A 60 -16.58 10.90 7.65
CA GLY A 60 -16.65 11.81 8.79
C GLY A 60 -17.17 11.18 10.10
N ARG A 61 -17.65 9.94 10.09
CA ARG A 61 -18.20 9.29 11.29
C ARG A 61 -17.13 8.90 12.29
N THR A 62 -17.41 9.14 13.57
CA THR A 62 -16.59 8.66 14.69
C THR A 62 -16.99 7.23 15.01
N LEU A 63 -16.27 6.27 14.44
CA LEU A 63 -16.46 4.83 14.64
C LEU A 63 -15.08 4.17 14.83
N ARG A 64 -15.07 2.87 15.07
CA ARG A 64 -13.82 2.09 15.07
C ARG A 64 -13.10 2.24 13.73
N LEU A 65 -11.98 2.95 13.75
CA LEU A 65 -11.15 3.22 12.58
C LEU A 65 -10.08 2.14 12.41
N VAL A 66 -9.73 1.91 11.15
CA VAL A 66 -8.58 1.08 10.76
C VAL A 66 -7.65 1.85 9.85
N ARG A 67 -6.37 1.47 9.89
CA ARG A 67 -5.34 2.00 8.99
C ARG A 67 -5.47 1.31 7.64
N CYS A 68 -5.71 2.09 6.59
CA CYS A 68 -6.05 1.61 5.26
C CYS A 68 -4.98 2.08 4.28
N HIS A 69 -4.38 1.15 3.54
CA HIS A 69 -3.44 1.51 2.49
C HIS A 69 -4.20 1.93 1.24
N LEU A 70 -3.90 3.13 0.73
CA LEU A 70 -4.51 3.64 -0.50
C LEU A 70 -3.95 2.93 -1.74
N LEU A 71 -2.66 2.61 -1.72
CA LEU A 71 -1.97 1.87 -2.77
C LEU A 71 -1.45 0.53 -2.23
N ALA A 72 -1.83 -0.58 -2.89
CA ALA A 72 -1.41 -1.94 -2.53
C ALA A 72 0.08 -2.21 -2.76
N LYS A 73 0.72 -1.42 -3.64
CA LYS A 73 2.17 -1.45 -3.87
C LYS A 73 2.66 -0.02 -3.68
N SER A 74 3.28 0.28 -2.54
CA SER A 74 4.20 1.42 -2.53
C SER A 74 5.31 1.03 -3.50
N LYS A 75 5.38 1.65 -4.67
CA LYS A 75 6.40 1.35 -5.71
C LYS A 75 7.79 1.82 -5.23
N GLY A 76 8.26 1.31 -4.09
CA GLY A 76 9.39 1.87 -3.34
C GLY A 76 9.10 3.18 -2.60
N GLY A 77 7.85 3.64 -2.58
CA GLY A 77 7.44 4.88 -1.90
C GLY A 77 7.32 4.73 -0.38
N ARG A 78 7.42 5.86 0.33
CA ARG A 78 7.21 5.90 1.79
C ARG A 78 5.77 5.47 2.10
N VAL A 79 5.63 4.45 2.95
CA VAL A 79 4.34 3.88 3.38
C VAL A 79 3.47 4.91 4.10
N VAL A 80 4.09 5.96 4.64
CA VAL A 80 3.46 6.93 5.53
C VAL A 80 2.44 7.86 4.85
N ASN A 81 2.71 8.34 3.63
CA ASN A 81 1.79 9.21 2.88
C ASN A 81 0.66 8.44 2.18
N ASN A 82 0.51 7.16 2.51
CA ASN A 82 -0.37 6.21 1.82
C ASN A 82 -1.40 5.59 2.77
N ILE A 83 -1.54 6.11 3.99
CA ILE A 83 -2.42 5.55 5.02
C ILE A 83 -3.53 6.55 5.35
N ALA A 84 -4.77 6.12 5.13
CA ALA A 84 -5.96 6.80 5.62
C ALA A 84 -6.57 6.01 6.78
N LEU A 85 -7.34 6.69 7.63
CA LEU A 85 -8.10 6.11 8.73
C LEU A 85 -9.57 5.99 8.34
N LEU A 86 -10.02 4.76 8.05
CA LEU A 86 -11.38 4.52 7.56
C LEU A 86 -12.17 3.64 8.53
N CYS A 87 -13.47 3.86 8.59
CA CYS A 87 -14.37 3.02 9.38
C CYS A 87 -14.49 1.61 8.78
N GLN A 88 -14.56 0.62 9.66
CA GLN A 88 -14.87 -0.76 9.26
C GLN A 88 -16.34 -0.92 8.90
N HIS A 89 -16.63 -2.00 8.18
CA HIS A 89 -18.01 -2.42 7.94
C HIS A 89 -18.68 -2.79 9.26
N THR A 90 -19.92 -2.33 9.44
CA THR A 90 -20.77 -2.65 10.58
C THR A 90 -22.15 -3.08 10.08
N PRO A 91 -22.93 -3.84 10.87
CA PRO A 91 -24.26 -4.28 10.44
C PRO A 91 -25.20 -3.14 10.02
N THR A 92 -25.03 -1.95 10.60
CA THR A 92 -25.88 -0.78 10.35
C THR A 92 -25.26 0.24 9.40
N HIS A 93 -24.01 0.04 8.97
CA HIS A 93 -23.33 0.99 8.08
C HIS A 93 -22.23 0.32 7.23
N PRO A 94 -22.31 0.42 5.89
CA PRO A 94 -21.25 -0.04 5.01
C PRO A 94 -19.98 0.79 5.22
N GLY A 95 -18.92 0.12 5.67
CA GLY A 95 -17.65 0.76 6.05
C GLY A 95 -16.88 1.32 4.85
N CYS A 96 -16.21 2.46 5.06
CA CYS A 96 -15.39 3.09 4.04
C CYS A 96 -14.17 2.26 3.68
N HIS A 97 -13.62 1.48 4.63
CA HIS A 97 -12.48 0.60 4.36
C HIS A 97 -12.77 -0.37 3.21
N SER A 98 -13.86 -1.14 3.30
CA SER A 98 -14.21 -2.14 2.28
C SER A 98 -14.57 -1.52 0.94
N ARG A 99 -15.14 -0.30 0.93
CA ARG A 99 -15.45 0.44 -0.30
C ARG A 99 -14.18 0.96 -0.99
N GLN A 100 -13.21 1.42 -0.21
CA GLN A 100 -11.94 1.92 -0.72
C GLN A 100 -10.98 0.79 -1.13
N GLU A 101 -11.01 -0.36 -0.46
CA GLU A 101 -10.00 -1.41 -0.63
C GLU A 101 -9.79 -1.79 -2.10
N LYS A 102 -8.56 -1.55 -2.61
CA LYS A 102 -8.13 -1.76 -4.01
C LYS A 102 -8.82 -0.90 -5.06
N ASN A 103 -9.68 0.04 -4.67
CA ASN A 103 -10.49 0.90 -5.55
C ASN A 103 -10.41 2.38 -5.12
N THR A 104 -9.27 2.84 -4.61
CA THR A 104 -9.11 4.20 -4.07
C THR A 104 -9.58 5.29 -5.02
N ASP A 105 -9.13 5.26 -6.27
CA ASP A 105 -9.43 6.35 -7.22
C ASP A 105 -10.94 6.40 -7.52
N ARG A 106 -11.58 5.23 -7.67
CA ARG A 106 -13.04 5.11 -7.82
C ARG A 106 -13.77 5.60 -6.56
N TYR A 107 -13.28 5.28 -5.36
CA TYR A 107 -13.86 5.79 -4.12
C TYR A 107 -13.82 7.32 -4.07
N ILE A 108 -12.69 7.93 -4.46
CA ILE A 108 -12.53 9.39 -4.51
C ILE A 108 -13.51 9.98 -5.52
N GLU A 109 -13.63 9.39 -6.70
CA GLU A 109 -14.55 9.83 -7.76
C GLU A 109 -16.03 9.77 -7.31
N GLU A 110 -16.43 8.69 -6.64
CA GLU A 110 -17.80 8.50 -6.13
C GLU A 110 -18.15 9.40 -4.94
N THR A 111 -17.16 9.74 -4.10
CA THR A 111 -17.41 10.45 -2.82
C THR A 111 -16.98 11.92 -2.83
N GLY A 112 -16.13 12.31 -3.77
CA GLY A 112 -15.48 13.63 -3.80
C GLY A 112 -14.41 13.81 -2.71
N VAL A 113 -14.08 12.78 -1.94
CA VAL A 113 -13.16 12.88 -0.79
C VAL A 113 -11.75 12.49 -1.19
N ASP A 114 -10.82 13.46 -1.20
CA ASP A 114 -9.40 13.19 -1.49
C ASP A 114 -8.70 12.48 -0.31
N LEU A 115 -8.71 11.15 -0.36
CA LEU A 115 -8.03 10.30 0.64
C LEU A 115 -6.51 10.47 0.61
N TYR A 116 -5.89 10.82 -0.53
CA TYR A 116 -4.45 11.04 -0.58
C TYR A 116 -4.07 12.32 0.18
N ALA A 117 -4.89 13.36 0.11
CA ALA A 117 -4.70 14.56 0.93
C ALA A 117 -4.82 14.25 2.43
N LYS A 118 -5.80 13.43 2.83
CA LYS A 118 -5.94 12.98 4.22
C LYS A 118 -4.71 12.24 4.71
N ALA A 119 -4.21 11.28 3.93
CA ALA A 119 -3.00 10.52 4.27
C ALA A 119 -1.75 11.40 4.43
N ARG A 120 -1.57 12.40 3.55
CA ARG A 120 -0.50 13.40 3.69
C ARG A 120 -0.68 14.25 4.95
N GLY A 121 -1.92 14.61 5.27
CA GLY A 121 -2.28 15.34 6.50
C GLY A 121 -1.85 14.61 7.77
N HIS A 122 -2.13 13.31 7.87
CA HIS A 122 -1.69 12.49 9.02
C HIS A 122 -0.17 12.49 9.20
N THR A 123 0.57 12.36 8.09
CA THR A 123 2.03 12.40 8.13
C THR A 123 2.56 13.77 8.56
N ALA A 124 1.95 14.86 8.05
CA ALA A 124 2.31 16.22 8.44
C ALA A 124 2.01 16.50 9.92
N GLN A 125 0.86 16.04 10.41
CA GLN A 125 0.49 16.17 11.82
C GLN A 125 1.49 15.44 12.73
N TRP A 126 1.81 14.18 12.41
CA TRP A 126 2.79 13.43 13.18
C TRP A 126 4.16 14.11 13.23
N ARG A 127 4.64 14.64 12.10
CA ARG A 127 5.89 15.41 12.03
C ARG A 127 5.88 16.61 12.96
N LYS A 128 4.76 17.36 12.96
CA LYS A 128 4.55 18.51 13.84
C LYS A 128 4.56 18.10 15.33
N GLU A 129 3.85 17.03 15.68
CA GLU A 129 3.75 16.56 17.08
C GLU A 129 5.04 15.94 17.60
N THR A 130 5.87 15.38 16.73
CA THR A 130 7.10 14.68 17.12
C THR A 130 8.39 15.45 16.85
N GLY A 131 8.29 16.68 16.32
CA GLY A 131 9.45 17.51 15.98
C GLY A 131 10.32 16.95 14.84
N ARG A 132 9.76 16.06 14.01
CA ARG A 132 10.49 15.43 12.90
C ARG A 132 10.35 16.27 11.64
N ALA A 133 11.47 16.60 10.99
CA ALA A 133 11.49 17.46 9.80
C ALA A 133 10.74 16.84 8.59
N ALA A 134 10.21 17.71 7.73
CA ALA A 134 9.42 17.36 6.54
C ALA A 134 10.24 16.75 5.39
#